data_AF-A0A3N2D7F2-F1
#
_entry.id   AF-A0A3N2D7F2-F1
#
_cell.length_a   1.000
_cell.length_b   1.000
_cell.length_c   1.000
_cell.angle_alpha   90.00
_cell.angle_beta   90.00
_cell.angle_gamma   90.00
#
_symmetry.space_group_name_H-M   'P 1'
#
loop_
_entity.id
_entity.type
_entity.pdbx_description
1 polymer ?
#
loop_
_entity_poly.entity_id
_entity_poly.type
_entity_poly.pdbx_seq_one_letter_code
_entity_poly.pdbx_strand_id
1 'polypeptide(L)' 'MLTLADVAEILDVTVPTARSLVRSGEIFGFQVGGRGMWRVESKELDAYVEREKAAAVARREALSRD' A
#
# COMPACT_ATOMS: atom_id res chain seq x y z
N MET A 1 -8.82 -9.25 6.98
CA MET A 1 -9.16 -8.50 5.75
C MET A 1 -9.30 -7.04 6.13
N LEU A 2 -8.74 -6.14 5.32
CA LEU A 2 -8.73 -4.70 5.54
C LEU A 2 -9.62 -3.99 4.51
N THR A 3 -10.34 -2.97 4.92
CA THR A 3 -10.96 -1.96 4.05
C THR A 3 -9.92 -0.93 3.59
N LEU A 4 -10.29 -0.06 2.65
CA LEU A 4 -9.48 1.12 2.34
C LEU A 4 -9.35 2.09 3.52
N ALA A 5 -10.31 2.10 4.45
CA ALA A 5 -10.23 2.92 5.66
C ALA A 5 -9.18 2.35 6.62
N ASP A 6 -9.20 1.04 6.86
CA ASP A 6 -8.20 0.37 7.70
C ASP A 6 -6.79 0.53 7.12
N VAL A 7 -6.62 0.38 5.79
CA VAL A 7 -5.32 0.60 5.13
C VAL A 7 -4.86 2.06 5.27
N ALA A 8 -5.77 3.02 5.11
CA ALA A 8 -5.48 4.43 5.26
C ALA A 8 -5.04 4.77 6.70
N GLU A 9 -5.72 4.21 7.70
CA GLU A 9 -5.34 4.36 9.11
C GLU A 9 -3.97 3.75 9.41
N ILE A 10 -3.70 2.52 8.94
CA ILE A 10 -2.42 1.84 9.19
C ILE A 10 -1.24 2.57 8.57
N LEU A 11 -1.41 3.09 7.34
CA LEU A 11 -0.35 3.81 6.63
C LEU A 11 -0.28 5.30 6.98
N ASP A 12 -1.18 5.80 7.83
CA ASP A 12 -1.35 7.23 8.13
C ASP A 12 -1.48 8.09 6.87
N VAL A 13 -2.39 7.69 5.97
CA VAL A 13 -2.69 8.41 4.72
C VAL A 13 -4.20 8.63 4.57
N THR A 14 -4.59 9.41 3.56
CA THR A 14 -6.01 9.58 3.24
C THR A 14 -6.60 8.33 2.56
N VAL A 15 -7.90 8.08 2.74
CA VAL A 15 -8.62 7.00 2.03
C VAL A 15 -8.50 7.10 0.50
N PRO A 16 -8.55 8.29 -0.14
CA PRO A 16 -8.21 8.44 -1.56
C PRO A 16 -6.81 7.95 -1.92
N THR A 17 -5.80 8.21 -1.08
CA THR A 17 -4.44 7.70 -1.28
C THR A 17 -4.41 6.17 -1.23
N ALA A 18 -5.00 5.56 -0.20
CA ALA A 18 -5.10 4.11 -0.09
C ALA A 18 -5.84 3.48 -1.29
N ARG A 19 -6.91 4.14 -1.77
CA ARG A 19 -7.62 3.72 -2.99
C ARG A 19 -6.72 3.78 -4.23
N SER A 20 -5.92 4.82 -4.38
CA SER A 20 -5.01 4.97 -5.52
C SER A 20 -3.98 3.86 -5.54
N LEU A 21 -3.38 3.52 -4.40
CA LEU A 21 -2.43 2.41 -4.27
C LEU A 21 -3.06 1.06 -4.66
N VAL A 22 -4.30 0.81 -4.24
CA VAL A 22 -4.99 -0.44 -4.61
C VAL A 22 -5.40 -0.44 -6.08
N ARG A 23 -5.84 0.71 -6.61
CA ARG A 23 -6.27 0.85 -8.01
C ARG A 23 -5.09 0.79 -8.99
N SER A 24 -3.92 1.29 -8.61
CA SER A 24 -2.68 1.18 -9.40
C SER A 24 -2.07 -0.22 -9.34
N GLY A 25 -2.48 -1.05 -8.38
CA GLY A 25 -1.91 -2.37 -8.15
C GLY A 25 -0.64 -2.34 -7.28
N GLU A 26 -0.28 -1.18 -6.73
CA GLU A 26 0.82 -1.06 -5.77
C GLU A 26 0.52 -1.78 -4.45
N ILE A 27 -0.75 -1.83 -4.02
CA ILE A 27 -1.20 -2.74 -2.97
C ILE A 27 -2.20 -3.70 -3.58
N PHE A 28 -1.91 -5.00 -3.53
CA PHE A 28 -2.83 -5.99 -4.09
C PHE A 28 -4.12 -6.05 -3.26
N GLY A 29 -5.25 -5.97 -3.97
CA GLY A 29 -6.57 -6.03 -3.38
C GLY A 29 -7.62 -6.38 -4.42
N PHE A 30 -8.82 -6.69 -3.95
CA PHE A 30 -9.93 -7.10 -4.81
C PHE A 30 -11.23 -6.44 -4.37
N GLN A 31 -12.19 -6.33 -5.29
CA GLN A 31 -13.53 -5.85 -4.96
C GLN A 31 -14.42 -7.01 -4.53
N VAL A 32 -15.16 -6.81 -3.45
CA VAL A 32 -16.15 -7.76 -2.95
C VAL A 32 -17.55 -7.17 -3.13
N GLY A 33 -18.36 -7.82 -3.97
CA GLY A 33 -19.73 -7.39 -4.23
C GLY A 33 -19.80 -6.14 -5.10
N GLY A 34 -20.53 -5.12 -4.65
CA GLY A 34 -20.82 -3.90 -5.40
C GLY A 34 -19.61 -2.97 -5.61
N ARG A 35 -19.83 -1.94 -6.42
CA ARG A 35 -18.79 -0.99 -6.84
C ARG A 35 -18.16 -0.27 -5.63
N GLY A 36 -16.84 -0.37 -5.49
CA GLY A 36 -16.07 0.40 -4.51
C GLY A 36 -15.82 -0.26 -3.16
N MET A 37 -16.33 -1.48 -2.93
CA MET A 37 -16.01 -2.24 -1.72
C MET A 37 -14.72 -3.04 -1.93
N TRP A 38 -13.58 -2.40 -1.71
CA TRP A 38 -12.26 -3.02 -1.81
C TRP A 38 -11.87 -3.75 -0.52
N ARG A 39 -11.18 -4.86 -0.68
CA ARG A 39 -10.56 -5.65 0.38
C ARG A 39 -9.09 -5.88 0.07
N VAL A 40 -8.27 -5.72 1.09
CA VAL A 40 -6.83 -5.97 1.07
C VAL A 40 -6.52 -7.02 2.13
N GLU A 41 -5.74 -8.03 1.80
CA GLU A 41 -5.20 -8.95 2.81
C GLU A 41 -4.05 -8.26 3.55
N SER A 42 -3.94 -8.47 4.86
CA SER A 42 -2.87 -7.83 5.65
C SER A 42 -1.47 -8.13 5.09
N LYS A 43 -1.24 -9.37 4.62
CA LYS A 43 0.02 -9.76 3.97
C LYS A 43 0.38 -8.92 2.74
N GLU A 44 -0.61 -8.42 2.01
CA GLU A 44 -0.39 -7.60 0.81
C GLU A 44 -0.02 -6.17 1.18
N LEU A 45 -0.59 -5.65 2.27
CA LEU A 45 -0.16 -4.40 2.88
C LEU A 45 1.27 -4.52 3.41
N ASP A 46 1.58 -5.59 4.14
CA ASP A 46 2.92 -5.87 4.64
C ASP A 46 3.92 -5.97 3.48
N ALA A 47 3.57 -6.68 2.40
CA ALA A 47 4.41 -6.80 1.21
C ALA A 47 4.67 -5.45 0.53
N TYR A 48 3.69 -4.54 0.49
CA TYR A 48 3.89 -3.17 0.01
C TYR A 48 4.88 -2.41 0.88
N VAL A 49 4.72 -2.45 2.21
CA VAL A 49 5.61 -1.78 3.15
C VAL A 49 7.05 -2.29 3.02
N GLU A 50 7.24 -3.60 2.86
CA GLU A 50 8.58 -4.16 2.68
C GLU A 50 9.23 -3.71 1.35
N ARG A 51 8.47 -3.59 0.26
CA ARG A 51 8.99 -3.03 -1.00
C ARG A 51 9.39 -1.57 -0.85
N GLU A 52 8.59 -0.75 -0.17
CA GLU A 52 8.91 0.67 0.05
C GLU A 52 10.14 0.86 0.96
N LYS A 53 10.27 0.02 2.00
CA LYS A 53 11.49 0.00 2.84
C LYS A 53 12.73 -0.37 2.02
N ALA A 54 12.66 -1.41 1.21
CA ALA A 54 13.78 -1.82 0.35
C ALA A 54 14.17 -0.70 -0.64
N ALA A 55 13.18 -0.05 -1.25
CA ALA A 55 13.41 1.09 -2.13
C ALA A 55 14.04 2.28 -1.40
N ALA A 56 13.61 2.58 -0.17
CA ALA A 56 14.21 3.63 0.66
C ALA A 56 15.67 3.33 1.02
N VAL A 57 16.00 2.09 1.36
CA VAL A 57 17.38 1.65 1.60
C VAL A 57 18.23 1.85 0.35
N ALA A 58 17.77 1.38 -0.81
CA ALA A 58 18.50 1.53 -2.07
C ALA A 58 18.79 3.00 -2.42
N ARG A 59 17.81 3.90 -2.23
CA ARG A 59 17.99 5.35 -2.42
C ARG A 59 19.05 5.93 -1.48
N ARG A 60 19.03 5.53 -0.20
CA ARG A 60 20.01 6.00 0.79
C ARG A 60 21.44 5.57 0.44
N GLU A 61 21.61 4.33 -0.01
CA GLU A 61 22.93 3.84 -0.42
C GLU A 61 23.44 4.48 -1.71
N ALA A 62 22.55 4.90 -2.61
CA ALA A 62 22.94 5.65 -3.80
C ALA A 62 23.49 7.03 -3.40
N LEU A 63 22.81 7.72 -2.48
CA LEU A 63 23.22 9.04 -1.97
C LEU A 63 24.53 9.02 -1.17
N SER A 64 24.90 7.88 -0.58
CA SER A 64 26.15 7.76 0.19
C SER A 64 27.38 7.41 -0.68
N ARG A 65 27.19 7.12 -1.97
CA ARG A 65 28.26 6.77 -2.91
C ARG A 65 28.78 7.96 -3.72
N ASP A 66 28.10 9.11 -3.62
CA ASP A 66 28.48 10.42 -4.19
C ASP A 66 29.20 11.28 -3.13
#